data_AF-A0A7V9S3W7-F1
#
_entry.id   AF-A0A7V9S3W7-F1
#
_cell.length_a   1.000
_cell.length_b   1.000
_cell.length_c   1.000
_cell.angle_alpha   90.00
_cell.angle_beta   90.00
_cell.angle_gamma   90.00
#
_symmetry.space_group_name_H-M   'P 1'
#
loop_
_entity.id
_entity.type
_entity.pdbx_description
1 polymer ?
#
loop_
_entity_poly.entity_id
_entity_poly.type
_entity_poly.pdbx_seq_one_letter_code
_entity_poly.pdbx_strand_id
1 'polypeptide(L)'
;MKRFFKFLFMVVFIFFTTACFSFTQGQSKQPSTKKKHSEAAKEKRRKEKEVIKYENESRKKHLDIQTRQTRKRMKRNMKNTTVAKNNKKEIFIKRWFSRKN
;
A
#
# COMPACT_ATOMS: atom_id res chain seq x y z
N MET A 1 48.46 38.15 30.48
CA MET A 1 48.28 36.75 30.96
C MET A 1 46.80 36.37 31.11
N LYS A 2 46.00 37.02 31.98
CA LYS A 2 44.59 36.66 32.22
C LYS A 2 43.67 36.67 30.98
N ARG A 3 43.87 37.64 30.06
CA ARG A 3 43.11 37.72 28.79
C ARG A 3 43.44 36.59 27.81
N PHE A 4 44.70 36.15 27.78
CA PHE A 4 45.15 35.03 26.96
C PHE A 4 44.59 33.70 27.48
N PHE A 5 44.59 33.53 28.81
CA PHE A 5 44.00 32.35 29.45
C PHE A 5 42.48 32.26 29.21
N LYS A 6 41.78 33.40 29.25
CA LYS A 6 40.35 33.46 28.90
C LYS A 6 40.08 33.09 27.44
N PHE A 7 40.96 33.54 26.53
CA PHE A 7 40.85 33.21 25.11
C PHE A 7 41.11 31.72 24.85
N LEU A 8 42.15 31.16 25.47
CA LEU A 8 42.48 29.73 25.40
C LEU A 8 41.33 28.87 25.93
N PHE A 9 40.75 29.25 27.08
CA PHE A 9 39.60 28.54 27.65
C PHE A 9 38.37 28.60 26.74
N MET A 10 38.11 29.74 26.10
CA MET A 10 37.00 29.90 25.15
C MET A 10 37.17 29.00 23.91
N VAL A 11 38.39 28.89 23.37
CA VAL A 11 38.68 28.02 22.22
C VAL A 11 38.50 26.54 22.59
N VAL A 12 39.00 26.12 23.76
CA VAL A 12 38.83 24.74 24.25
C VAL A 12 37.34 24.41 24.47
N PHE A 13 36.58 25.35 25.02
CA PHE A 13 35.15 25.16 25.25
C PHE A 13 34.37 24.96 23.93
N ILE A 14 34.67 25.74 22.90
CA ILE A 14 34.03 25.60 21.57
C ILE A 14 34.38 24.26 20.92
N PHE A 15 35.63 23.80 21.06
CA PHE A 15 36.06 22.51 20.53
C PHE A 15 35.35 21.34 21.24
N PHE A 16 35.13 21.46 22.55
CA PHE A 16 34.47 20.43 23.34
C PHE A 16 32.96 20.33 23.03
N THR A 17 32.28 21.46 22.83
CA THR A 17 30.84 21.46 22.51
C THR A 17 30.55 20.89 21.12
N THR A 18 31.40 21.18 20.13
CA THR A 18 31.28 20.64 18.76
C THR A 18 31.57 19.13 18.69
N ALA A 19 32.53 18.64 19.49
CA ALA A 19 32.80 17.21 19.62
C ALA A 19 31.62 16.45 20.28
N CYS A 20 31.05 16.99 21.35
CA CYS A 20 29.85 16.42 22.00
C CYS A 20 28.64 16.38 21.05
N PHE A 21 28.41 17.45 20.28
CA PHE A 21 27.29 17.48 19.34
C PHE A 21 27.41 16.40 18.25
N SER A 22 28.62 16.22 17.71
CA SER A 22 28.92 15.19 16.70
C SER A 22 28.72 13.76 17.23
N PHE A 23 29.04 13.53 18.52
CA PHE A 23 28.82 12.23 19.16
C PHE A 23 27.34 11.91 19.37
N THR A 24 26.51 12.90 19.68
CA THR A 24 25.05 12.71 19.87
C THR A 24 24.26 12.56 18.56
N GLN A 25 24.75 13.12 17.45
CA GLN A 25 24.13 12.92 16.13
C GLN A 25 24.58 11.63 15.43
N GLY A 26 25.59 10.94 15.98
CA GLY A 26 26.05 9.64 15.52
C GLY A 26 25.02 8.54 15.79
N GLN A 27 24.34 8.11 14.71
CA GLN A 27 23.55 6.87 14.61
C GLN A 27 22.16 6.86 15.28
N SER A 28 21.23 7.69 14.78
CA SER A 28 19.91 7.09 14.55
C SER A 28 20.08 6.13 13.36
N LYS A 29 20.16 4.82 13.63
CA LYS A 29 20.10 3.79 12.58
C LYS A 29 18.71 3.86 11.97
N GLN A 30 18.47 4.81 11.06
CA GLN A 30 17.26 4.80 10.26
C GLN A 30 17.24 3.46 9.53
N PRO A 31 16.20 2.62 9.70
CA PRO A 31 16.07 1.40 8.93
C PRO A 31 16.15 1.80 7.46
N SER A 32 16.99 1.12 6.68
CA SER A 32 17.12 1.45 5.26
C SER A 32 15.73 1.55 4.65
N THR A 33 15.47 2.63 3.92
CA THR A 33 14.16 2.93 3.31
C THR A 33 13.60 1.70 2.57
N LYS A 34 14.48 0.90 1.96
CA LYS A 34 14.16 -0.39 1.33
C LYS A 34 13.46 -1.40 2.26
N LYS A 35 13.90 -1.56 3.51
CA LYS A 35 13.27 -2.49 4.47
C LYS A 35 11.85 -2.03 4.83
N LYS A 36 11.67 -0.73 5.12
CA LYS A 36 10.35 -0.14 5.39
C LYS A 36 9.38 -0.31 4.22
N HIS A 37 9.82 -0.07 2.99
CA HIS A 37 8.99 -0.29 1.81
C HIS A 37 8.59 -1.77 1.63
N SER A 38 9.51 -2.69 1.89
CA SER A 38 9.22 -4.13 1.76
C SER A 38 8.24 -4.65 2.82
N GLU A 39 8.33 -4.15 4.05
CA GLU A 39 7.42 -4.50 5.15
C GLU A 39 6.04 -3.92 4.91
N ALA A 40 5.95 -2.65 4.51
CA ALA A 40 4.69 -2.01 4.14
C ALA A 40 4.00 -2.73 2.96
N ALA A 41 4.76 -3.20 1.96
CA ALA A 41 4.21 -3.97 0.84
C ALA A 41 3.68 -5.34 1.29
N LYS A 42 4.37 -6.03 2.21
CA LYS A 42 3.89 -7.30 2.79
C LYS A 42 2.63 -7.09 3.61
N GLU A 43 2.57 -6.02 4.39
CA GLU A 43 1.40 -5.67 5.20
C GLU A 43 0.17 -5.35 4.32
N LYS A 44 0.34 -4.55 3.26
CA LYS A 44 -0.72 -4.29 2.28
C LYS A 44 -1.27 -5.57 1.68
N ARG A 45 -0.38 -6.48 1.24
CA ARG A 45 -0.80 -7.79 0.69
C ARG A 45 -1.54 -8.66 1.71
N ARG A 46 -1.19 -8.59 2.99
CA ARG A 46 -1.91 -9.32 4.06
C ARG A 46 -3.31 -8.74 4.24
N LYS A 47 -3.42 -7.41 4.37
CA LYS A 47 -4.68 -6.69 4.49
C LYS A 47 -5.60 -6.96 3.30
N GLU A 48 -5.08 -6.90 2.07
CA GLU A 48 -5.84 -7.24 0.85
C GLU A 48 -6.38 -8.68 0.90
N LYS A 49 -5.57 -9.66 1.32
CA LYS A 49 -6.01 -11.05 1.45
C LYS A 49 -7.10 -11.21 2.51
N GLU A 50 -6.98 -10.53 3.63
CA GLU A 50 -7.98 -10.55 4.71
C GLU A 50 -9.30 -9.93 4.26
N VAL A 51 -9.25 -8.80 3.56
CA VAL A 51 -10.43 -8.15 2.97
C VAL A 51 -11.11 -9.08 1.97
N ILE A 52 -10.35 -9.71 1.07
CA ILE A 52 -10.92 -10.65 0.08
C ILE A 52 -11.58 -11.85 0.77
N LYS A 53 -10.96 -12.40 1.83
CA LYS A 53 -11.56 -13.49 2.61
C LYS A 53 -12.87 -13.07 3.25
N TYR A 54 -12.86 -11.92 3.94
CA TYR A 54 -14.04 -11.37 4.61
C TYR A 54 -15.18 -11.08 3.62
N GLU A 55 -14.87 -10.52 2.45
CA GLU A 55 -15.85 -10.24 1.41
C GLU A 55 -16.47 -11.54 0.87
N ASN A 56 -15.64 -12.56 0.62
CA ASN A 56 -16.12 -13.85 0.14
C ASN A 56 -17.00 -14.57 1.17
N GLU A 57 -16.64 -14.53 2.45
CA GLU A 57 -17.46 -15.08 3.54
C GLU A 57 -18.78 -14.34 3.68
N SER A 58 -18.76 -13.01 3.66
CA SER A 58 -19.95 -12.16 3.72
C SER A 58 -20.88 -12.43 2.54
N ARG A 59 -20.32 -12.61 1.34
CA ARG A 59 -21.07 -12.96 0.13
C ARG A 59 -21.73 -14.33 0.25
N LYS A 60 -21.03 -15.34 0.79
CA LYS A 60 -21.58 -16.67 1.03
C LYS A 60 -22.74 -16.62 2.02
N LYS A 61 -22.52 -15.98 3.19
CA LYS A 61 -23.56 -15.78 4.21
C LYS A 61 -24.80 -15.10 3.63
N HIS A 62 -24.59 -14.03 2.85
CA HIS A 62 -25.70 -13.35 2.17
C HIS A 62 -26.47 -14.31 1.26
N LEU A 63 -25.80 -15.11 0.43
CA LEU A 63 -26.45 -16.09 -0.45
C LEU A 63 -27.23 -17.17 0.30
N ASP A 64 -26.74 -17.59 1.47
CA ASP A 64 -27.38 -18.62 2.29
C ASP A 64 -28.66 -18.10 2.96
N ILE A 65 -28.65 -16.85 3.42
CA ILE A 65 -29.82 -16.16 3.99
C ILE A 65 -30.94 -15.98 2.95
N GLN A 66 -30.58 -15.81 1.67
CA GLN A 66 -31.57 -15.63 0.62
C GLN A 66 -32.51 -16.83 0.46
N THR A 67 -33.78 -16.54 0.20
CA THR A 67 -34.77 -17.58 -0.10
C THR A 67 -34.44 -18.32 -1.40
N ARG A 68 -34.93 -19.56 -1.55
CA ARG A 68 -34.72 -20.38 -2.76
C ARG A 68 -35.18 -19.68 -4.03
N GLN A 69 -36.27 -18.90 -3.96
CA GLN A 69 -36.79 -18.14 -5.10
C GLN A 69 -35.80 -17.03 -5.51
N THR A 70 -35.28 -16.27 -4.56
CA THR A 70 -34.27 -15.24 -4.81
C THR A 70 -33.00 -15.84 -5.41
N ARG A 71 -32.49 -16.95 -4.87
CA ARG A 71 -31.31 -17.65 -5.43
C ARG A 71 -31.52 -18.08 -6.88
N LYS A 72 -32.70 -18.59 -7.23
CA LYS A 72 -33.05 -18.93 -8.62
C LYS A 72 -33.07 -17.70 -9.53
N ARG A 73 -33.64 -16.57 -9.07
CA ARG A 73 -33.66 -15.30 -9.82
C ARG A 73 -32.24 -14.78 -10.04
N MET A 74 -31.40 -14.78 -9.01
CA MET A 74 -29.99 -14.39 -9.11
C MET A 74 -29.24 -15.26 -10.13
N LYS A 75 -29.42 -16.58 -10.10
CA LYS A 75 -28.81 -17.51 -11.08
C LYS A 75 -29.26 -17.22 -12.51
N ARG A 76 -30.55 -16.95 -12.73
CA ARG A 76 -31.09 -16.58 -14.06
C ARG A 76 -30.48 -15.26 -14.55
N ASN A 77 -30.46 -14.23 -13.71
CA ASN A 77 -29.86 -12.94 -14.03
C ASN A 77 -28.37 -13.10 -14.37
N MET A 78 -27.62 -13.84 -13.56
CA MET A 78 -26.21 -14.13 -13.81
C MET A 78 -26.03 -14.79 -15.18
N LYS A 79 -26.79 -15.85 -15.48
CA LYS A 79 -26.74 -16.52 -16.79
C LYS A 79 -27.01 -15.53 -17.94
N ASN A 80 -28.06 -14.71 -17.82
CA ASN A 80 -28.40 -13.72 -18.85
C ASN A 80 -27.29 -12.68 -19.05
N THR A 81 -26.69 -12.19 -17.96
CA THR A 81 -25.56 -11.25 -18.05
C THR A 81 -24.32 -11.89 -18.67
N THR A 82 -24.01 -13.14 -18.35
CA THR A 82 -22.89 -13.88 -18.96
C THR A 82 -23.11 -14.09 -20.45
N VAL A 83 -24.32 -14.51 -20.85
CA VAL A 83 -24.68 -14.67 -22.27
C VAL A 83 -24.60 -13.33 -22.99
N ALA A 84 -25.16 -12.27 -22.41
CA ALA A 84 -25.10 -10.93 -22.99
C ALA A 84 -23.65 -10.43 -23.12
N LYS A 85 -22.79 -10.71 -22.13
CA LYS A 85 -21.36 -10.35 -22.14
C LYS A 85 -20.59 -11.11 -23.23
N ASN A 86 -20.81 -12.42 -23.35
CA ASN A 86 -20.12 -13.27 -24.32
C ASN A 86 -20.60 -13.00 -25.75
N ASN A 87 -21.88 -12.65 -25.91
CA ASN A 87 -22.47 -12.30 -27.20
C ASN A 87 -22.37 -10.79 -27.51
N LYS A 88 -21.55 -10.03 -26.77
CA LYS A 88 -21.29 -8.62 -27.12
C LYS A 88 -20.57 -8.60 -28.46
N LYS A 89 -21.31 -8.27 -29.52
CA LYS A 89 -20.72 -7.87 -30.80
C LYS A 89 -19.87 -6.63 -30.53
N GLU A 90 -18.65 -6.64 -31.04
CA GLU A 90 -17.80 -5.46 -30.97
C GLU A 90 -18.48 -4.30 -31.69
N ILE A 91 -18.44 -3.11 -31.09
CA ILE A 91 -18.98 -1.90 -31.72
C ILE A 91 -18.20 -1.66 -33.03
N PHE A 92 -18.87 -1.16 -34.06
CA PHE A 92 -18.27 -0.87 -35.37
C PHE A 92 -16.97 -0.07 -35.26
N ILE A 93 -16.87 0.86 -34.31
CA ILE A 93 -15.68 1.65 -34.02
C ILE A 93 -14.51 0.74 -33.61
N LYS A 94 -14.72 -0.20 -32.67
CA LYS A 94 -13.68 -1.14 -32.26
C LYS A 94 -13.26 -2.04 -33.42
N ARG A 95 -14.18 -2.40 -34.32
CA ARG A 95 -13.91 -3.24 -35.49
C ARG A 95 -13.15 -2.51 -36.61
N TRP A 96 -13.46 -1.24 -36.86
CA TRP A 96 -12.78 -0.43 -37.88
C TRP A 96 -11.43 0.11 -37.41
N PHE A 97 -11.28 0.36 -36.12
CA PHE A 97 -10.05 0.89 -35.52
C PHE A 97 -9.26 -0.15 -34.73
N SER A 98 -9.57 -1.46 -34.81
CA SER A 98 -8.68 -2.51 -34.31
C SER A 98 -7.47 -2.62 -35.24
N ARG A 99 -6.53 -1.69 -35.11
CA ARG A 99 -5.23 -1.77 -35.75
C ARG A 99 -4.50 -2.99 -35.20
N LYS A 100 -4.08 -3.85 -36.11
CA LYS A 100 -3.15 -4.96 -35.83
C LYS A 100 -1.76 -4.34 -35.63
N ASN A 101 -1.34 -4.18 -34.39
CA ASN A 101 0.06 -4.02 -34.00
C ASN A 101 0.55 -5.38 -33.49
#